data_AF-A0A7C4N0F5-F1
#
_entry.id   AF-A0A7C4N0F5-F1
#
_cell.length_a   1.000
_cell.length_b   1.000
_cell.length_c   1.000
_cell.angle_alpha   90.00
_cell.angle_beta   90.00
_cell.angle_gamma   90.00
#
_symmetry.space_group_name_H-M   'P 1'
#
loop_
_entity.id
_entity.type
_entity.pdbx_description
1 polymer ?
#
loop_
_entity_poly.entity_id
_entity_poly.type
_entity_poly.pdbx_seq_one_letter_code
_entity_poly.pdbx_strand_id
1 'polypeptide(L)'
;MTHKIVLEDAFKGYTLDQDKVIPPEETVRRFRARLKELNLDILDRTVRIDNGRLGIPVYFSLCGKDAREVIGTKKQMGKGCTPQQSEASAVMELAERFSFFSFCKDQGHFFTETYRNVKDRALPLEMIALSVHDQSDDLERAAEIFSNL
;
A
#
# COMPACT_ATOMS: atom_id res chain seq x y z
N MET A 1 11.70 -3.23 -18.34
CA MET A 1 12.21 -3.11 -16.95
C MET A 1 13.44 -4.00 -16.81
N THR A 2 14.55 -3.46 -16.32
CA THR A 2 15.89 -4.10 -16.33
C THR A 2 16.38 -4.54 -14.95
N HIS A 3 15.51 -4.55 -13.94
CA HIS A 3 15.92 -4.92 -12.58
C HIS A 3 15.63 -6.40 -12.31
N LYS A 4 16.69 -7.15 -12.01
CA LYS A 4 16.60 -8.52 -11.52
C LYS A 4 16.02 -8.48 -10.10
N ILE A 5 14.82 -9.02 -9.91
CA ILE A 5 14.25 -9.24 -8.58
C ILE A 5 14.93 -10.49 -8.00
N VAL A 6 15.64 -10.32 -6.89
CA VAL A 6 16.21 -11.42 -6.11
C VAL A 6 15.42 -11.45 -4.81
N LEU A 7 14.79 -12.59 -4.52
CA LEU A 7 14.13 -12.79 -3.25
C LEU A 7 15.19 -13.15 -2.21
N GLU A 8 15.17 -12.44 -1.09
CA GLU A 8 16.06 -12.66 0.05
C GLU A 8 15.22 -12.89 1.30
N ASP A 9 15.78 -13.63 2.26
CA ASP A 9 15.13 -13.86 3.54
C ASP A 9 14.99 -12.54 4.32
N ALA A 10 13.79 -12.31 4.85
CA ALA A 10 13.48 -11.14 5.67
C ALA A 10 12.94 -11.59 7.04
N PHE A 11 13.85 -11.85 7.97
CA PHE A 11 13.51 -12.31 9.31
C PHE A 11 12.74 -11.25 10.12
N LYS A 12 11.81 -11.70 10.96
CA LYS A 12 11.03 -10.83 11.85
C LYS A 12 11.92 -10.37 13.01
N GLY A 13 12.25 -9.07 13.04
CA GLY A 13 13.06 -8.45 14.09
C GLY A 13 12.25 -7.80 15.20
N TYR A 14 10.92 -7.68 15.04
CA TYR A 14 10.01 -7.10 16.02
C TYR A 14 8.70 -7.89 16.06
N THR A 15 8.45 -8.61 17.16
CA THR A 15 7.34 -9.56 17.31
C THR A 15 6.42 -9.24 18.48
N LEU A 16 6.56 -8.06 19.10
CA LEU A 16 5.69 -7.63 20.20
C LEU A 16 4.26 -7.29 19.72
N ASP A 17 4.13 -6.91 18.45
CA ASP A 17 2.85 -6.53 17.82
C ASP A 17 2.73 -7.17 16.41
N GLN A 18 2.97 -6.42 15.33
CA GLN A 18 2.63 -6.84 13.96
C GLN A 18 3.70 -7.64 13.19
N ASP A 19 4.58 -8.38 13.88
CA ASP A 19 5.66 -9.20 13.28
C ASP A 19 6.37 -8.53 12.08
N LYS A 20 7.17 -7.51 12.37
CA LYS A 20 7.88 -6.69 11.38
C LYS A 20 9.37 -6.98 11.36
N VAL A 21 10.02 -6.66 10.25
CA VAL A 21 11.49 -6.83 10.07
C VAL A 21 12.27 -5.85 10.94
N ILE A 22 11.71 -4.66 11.19
CA ILE A 22 12.31 -3.60 11.99
C ILE A 22 11.29 -3.06 13.00
N PRO A 23 11.74 -2.45 14.12
CA PRO A 23 10.86 -1.78 15.06
C PRO A 23 10.03 -0.65 14.42
N PRO A 24 8.83 -0.35 14.95
CA PRO A 24 7.97 0.70 14.39
C PRO A 24 8.63 2.09 14.44
N GLU A 25 9.39 2.41 15.48
CA GLU A 25 10.13 3.67 15.60
C GLU A 25 11.15 3.85 14.49
N GLU A 26 11.85 2.77 14.14
CA GLU A 26 12.81 2.75 13.05
C GLU A 26 12.13 2.93 11.69
N THR A 27 10.93 2.36 11.53
CA THR A 27 10.08 2.59 10.34
C THR A 27 9.74 4.08 10.20
N VAL A 28 9.23 4.71 11.26
CA VAL A 28 8.89 6.15 11.25
C VAL A 28 10.12 7.00 10.98
N ARG A 29 11.27 6.69 11.61
CA ARG A 29 12.53 7.41 11.41
C ARG A 29 12.99 7.34 9.95
N ARG A 30 13.02 6.13 9.36
CA ARG A 30 13.40 5.93 7.95
C ARG A 30 12.46 6.64 7.01
N PHE A 31 11.15 6.54 7.24
CA PHE A 31 10.14 7.22 6.45
C PHE A 31 10.39 8.74 6.42
N ARG A 32 10.52 9.38 7.59
CA ARG A 32 10.78 10.82 7.68
C ARG A 32 12.11 11.23 7.04
N ALA A 33 13.14 10.40 7.14
CA ALA A 33 14.42 10.66 6.49
C ALA A 33 14.30 10.63 4.96
N ARG A 34 13.60 9.63 4.40
CA ARG A 34 13.36 9.53 2.96
C ARG A 34 12.55 10.70 2.40
N LEU A 35 11.54 11.19 3.13
CA LEU A 35 10.79 12.37 2.69
C LEU A 35 11.68 13.61 2.56
N LYS A 36 12.61 13.80 3.50
CA LYS A 36 13.57 14.91 3.45
C LYS A 36 14.54 14.77 2.28
N GLU A 37 15.07 13.57 2.08
CA GLU A 37 16.01 13.27 0.99
C GLU A 37 15.37 13.49 -0.39
N LEU A 38 14.11 13.08 -0.55
CA LEU A 38 13.35 13.23 -1.79
C LEU A 38 12.66 14.60 -1.94
N ASN A 39 12.77 15.48 -0.93
CA ASN A 39 12.06 16.75 -0.86
C ASN A 39 10.54 16.62 -1.11
N LEU A 40 9.91 15.65 -0.44
CA LEU A 40 8.47 15.37 -0.54
C LEU A 40 7.71 15.88 0.70
N ASP A 41 6.71 16.72 0.46
CA ASP A 41 5.79 17.23 1.49
C ASP A 41 4.50 16.40 1.54
N ILE A 42 4.63 15.11 1.89
CA ILE A 42 3.47 14.22 2.04
C ILE A 42 2.97 14.14 3.50
N LEU A 43 3.82 14.40 4.50
CA LEU A 43 3.48 14.37 5.93
C LEU A 43 3.74 15.74 6.59
N ASP A 44 2.69 16.38 7.10
CA ASP A 44 2.80 17.59 7.94
C ASP A 44 3.22 17.20 9.37
N ARG A 45 2.37 16.47 10.08
CA ARG A 45 2.66 15.96 11.43
C ARG A 45 1.85 14.73 11.79
N THR A 46 2.27 14.05 12.85
CA THR A 46 1.52 12.98 13.50
C THR A 46 0.92 13.49 14.82
N VAL A 47 -0.31 13.07 15.13
CA VAL A 47 -1.04 13.49 16.34
C VAL A 47 -1.72 12.28 16.96
N ARG A 48 -1.49 12.04 18.25
CA ARG A 48 -2.23 11.05 19.03
C ARG A 48 -3.62 11.59 19.38
N ILE A 49 -4.67 10.80 19.14
CA ILE A 49 -6.07 11.25 19.26
C ILE A 49 -6.96 10.39 20.17
N ASP A 50 -6.44 9.31 20.74
CA ASP A 50 -7.19 8.56 21.75
C ASP A 50 -7.36 9.37 23.05
N ASN A 51 -8.52 9.22 23.69
CA ASN A 51 -8.90 9.91 24.91
C ASN A 51 -8.67 9.07 26.19
N GLY A 52 -7.95 7.96 26.08
CA GLY A 52 -7.67 7.05 27.20
C GLY A 52 -8.84 6.15 27.65
N ARG A 53 -10.06 6.29 27.10
CA ARG A 53 -11.22 5.48 27.53
C ARG A 53 -10.99 3.97 27.42
N LEU A 54 -10.30 3.53 26.36
CA LEU A 54 -10.02 2.12 26.10
C LEU A 54 -8.55 1.75 26.31
N GLY A 55 -7.67 2.73 26.58
CA GLY A 55 -6.22 2.51 26.61
C GLY A 55 -5.60 2.09 25.28
N ILE A 56 -6.34 2.17 24.16
CA ILE A 56 -5.89 1.77 22.82
C ILE A 56 -5.33 3.00 22.07
N PRO A 57 -4.05 3.01 21.67
CA PRO A 57 -3.45 4.15 20.97
C PRO A 57 -4.00 4.35 19.56
N VAL A 58 -4.37 5.60 19.22
CA VAL A 58 -4.81 5.97 17.87
C VAL A 58 -4.07 7.23 17.43
N TYR A 59 -3.50 7.19 16.22
CA TYR A 59 -2.79 8.33 15.63
C TYR A 59 -3.46 8.83 14.35
N PHE A 60 -3.38 10.13 14.10
CA PHE A 60 -3.53 10.71 12.79
C PHE A 60 -2.17 11.02 12.20
N SER A 61 -2.00 10.80 10.90
CA SER A 61 -1.01 11.49 10.08
C SER A 61 -1.73 12.56 9.27
N LEU A 62 -1.34 13.83 9.45
CA LEU A 62 -1.90 14.94 8.69
C LEU A 62 -1.15 15.06 7.37
N CYS A 63 -1.92 15.13 6.28
CA CYS A 63 -1.35 15.19 4.94
C CYS A 63 -0.63 16.52 4.71
N GLY A 64 0.62 16.44 4.25
CA GLY A 64 1.37 17.57 3.70
C GLY A 64 0.73 18.12 2.41
N LYS A 65 1.35 19.11 1.78
CA LYS A 65 0.83 19.71 0.55
C LYS A 65 0.68 18.68 -0.58
N ASP A 66 1.74 17.92 -0.87
CA ASP A 66 1.79 16.99 -1.99
C ASP A 66 0.78 15.86 -1.80
N ALA A 67 0.66 15.34 -0.57
CA ALA A 67 -0.32 14.32 -0.24
C ALA A 67 -1.76 14.80 -0.41
N ARG A 68 -2.08 16.04 -0.04
CA ARG A 68 -3.44 16.58 -0.20
C ARG A 68 -3.83 16.70 -1.66
N GLU A 69 -2.90 17.10 -2.52
CA GLU A 69 -3.11 17.23 -3.97
C GLU A 69 -3.32 15.86 -4.63
N VAL A 70 -2.52 14.87 -4.24
CA VAL A 70 -2.56 13.53 -4.82
C VAL A 70 -3.71 12.70 -4.26
N ILE A 71 -3.87 12.63 -2.93
CA ILE A 71 -4.81 11.71 -2.26
C ILE A 71 -6.21 12.34 -2.10
N GLY A 72 -6.30 13.67 -1.98
CA GLY A 72 -7.57 14.38 -1.78
C GLY A 72 -8.12 14.35 -0.35
N THR A 73 -7.47 13.64 0.59
CA THR A 73 -7.85 13.64 2.03
C THR A 73 -6.90 14.50 2.86
N LYS A 74 -7.37 14.95 4.02
CA LYS A 74 -6.57 15.79 4.95
C LYS A 74 -5.73 14.98 5.95
N LYS A 75 -6.04 13.70 6.15
CA LYS A 75 -5.42 12.85 7.17
C LYS A 75 -5.60 11.36 6.86
N GLN A 76 -4.73 10.53 7.45
CA GLN A 76 -4.84 9.08 7.54
C GLN A 76 -4.86 8.62 9.01
N MET A 77 -5.25 7.38 9.27
CA MET A 77 -5.42 6.84 10.62
C MET A 77 -4.46 5.69 10.88
N GLY A 78 -3.83 5.70 12.04
CA GLY A 78 -2.97 4.64 12.51
C GLY A 78 -3.53 3.93 13.73
N LYS A 79 -3.33 2.62 13.76
CA LYS A 79 -3.73 1.74 14.85
C LYS A 79 -2.60 0.77 15.21
N GLY A 80 -2.52 0.41 16.48
CA GLY A 80 -1.54 -0.55 17.00
C GLY A 80 -1.75 -0.79 18.49
N CYS A 81 -1.15 -1.84 19.03
CA CYS A 81 -1.18 -2.14 20.46
C CYS A 81 -0.24 -1.23 21.26
N THR A 82 0.72 -0.58 20.60
CA THR A 82 1.62 0.41 21.19
C THR A 82 1.48 1.78 20.51
N PRO A 83 1.79 2.90 21.20
CA PRO A 83 1.81 4.22 20.58
C PRO A 83 2.70 4.29 19.34
N GLN A 84 3.87 3.65 19.39
CA GLN A 84 4.85 3.65 18.31
C GLN A 84 4.35 2.86 17.10
N GLN A 85 3.72 1.70 17.31
CA GLN A 85 3.08 0.96 16.22
C GLN A 85 1.91 1.73 15.61
N SER A 86 1.11 2.40 16.44
CA SER A 86 -0.02 3.22 15.98
C SER A 86 0.46 4.41 15.13
N GLU A 87 1.54 5.09 15.53
CA GLU A 87 2.17 6.13 14.70
C GLU A 87 2.73 5.55 13.38
N ALA A 88 3.45 4.42 13.44
CA ALA A 88 3.99 3.75 12.26
C ALA A 88 2.87 3.39 11.26
N SER A 89 1.75 2.86 11.76
CA SER A 89 0.57 2.58 10.93
C SER A 89 0.03 3.84 10.26
N ALA A 90 -0.05 4.98 10.96
CA ALA A 90 -0.57 6.21 10.39
C ALA A 90 0.30 6.75 9.25
N VAL A 91 1.63 6.72 9.41
CA VAL A 91 2.55 7.22 8.39
C VAL A 91 2.70 6.26 7.21
N MET A 92 2.62 4.96 7.44
CA MET A 92 2.70 3.97 6.37
C MET A 92 1.42 3.90 5.54
N GLU A 93 0.23 4.10 6.14
CA GLU A 93 -1.02 4.28 5.37
C GLU A 93 -0.94 5.51 4.45
N LEU A 94 -0.40 6.63 4.96
CA LEU A 94 -0.14 7.82 4.15
C LEU A 94 0.81 7.54 2.98
N ALA A 95 1.92 6.84 3.24
CA ALA A 95 2.88 6.46 2.21
C ALA A 95 2.24 5.57 1.13
N GLU A 96 1.46 4.57 1.54
CA GLU A 96 0.75 3.64 0.67
C GLU A 96 -0.24 4.40 -0.21
N ARG A 97 -1.11 5.22 0.38
CA ARG A 97 -2.13 5.99 -0.35
C ARG A 97 -1.48 6.97 -1.33
N PHE A 98 -0.45 7.70 -0.90
CA PHE A 98 0.29 8.59 -1.79
C PHE A 98 0.85 7.83 -2.99
N SER A 99 1.58 6.74 -2.74
CA SER A 99 2.21 5.93 -3.79
C SER A 99 1.19 5.37 -4.77
N PHE A 100 0.08 4.83 -4.26
CA PHE A 100 -1.00 4.28 -5.08
C PHE A 100 -1.64 5.36 -5.96
N PHE A 101 -2.07 6.49 -5.39
CA PHE A 101 -2.74 7.53 -6.17
C PHE A 101 -1.79 8.26 -7.12
N SER A 102 -0.52 8.44 -6.75
CA SER A 102 0.51 8.94 -7.67
C SER A 102 0.65 8.02 -8.88
N PHE A 103 0.69 6.72 -8.67
CA PHE A 103 0.76 5.74 -9.75
C PHE A 103 -0.50 5.75 -10.62
N CYS A 104 -1.69 5.67 -10.01
CA CYS A 104 -2.96 5.55 -10.73
C CYS A 104 -3.38 6.83 -11.49
N LYS A 105 -2.93 8.01 -11.05
CA LYS A 105 -3.27 9.28 -11.72
C LYS A 105 -2.46 9.52 -12.98
N ASP A 106 -1.29 8.90 -13.10
CA ASP A 106 -0.47 9.02 -14.30
C ASP A 106 -0.97 8.06 -15.38
N GLN A 107 -1.63 8.62 -16.40
CA GLN A 107 -2.15 7.87 -17.55
C GLN A 107 -1.04 7.20 -18.37
N GLY A 108 0.21 7.67 -18.26
CA GLY A 108 1.37 7.05 -18.92
C GLY A 108 1.71 5.66 -18.39
N HIS A 109 1.21 5.28 -17.22
CA HIS A 109 1.36 3.93 -16.68
C HIS A 109 0.36 2.91 -17.26
N PHE A 110 -0.66 3.38 -17.97
CA PHE A 110 -1.77 2.55 -18.43
C PHE A 110 -1.91 2.57 -19.95
N PHE A 111 -2.47 1.50 -20.49
CA PHE A 111 -2.92 1.42 -21.86
C PHE A 111 -4.23 0.62 -21.88
N THR A 112 -5.08 0.90 -22.86
CA THR A 112 -6.37 0.22 -23.03
C THR A 112 -6.25 -0.78 -24.16
N GLU A 113 -6.59 -2.04 -23.88
CA GLU A 113 -6.55 -3.12 -24.85
C GLU A 113 -7.43 -4.28 -24.35
N THR A 114 -7.92 -5.10 -25.28
CA THR A 114 -8.64 -6.34 -24.95
C THR A 114 -7.68 -7.41 -24.41
N TYR A 115 -8.15 -8.25 -23.48
CA TYR A 115 -7.32 -9.30 -22.88
C TYR A 115 -6.59 -10.17 -23.91
N ARG A 116 -7.28 -10.57 -25.00
CA ARG A 116 -6.69 -11.39 -26.07
C ARG A 116 -5.49 -10.75 -26.78
N ASN A 117 -5.43 -9.42 -26.81
CA ASN A 117 -4.40 -8.67 -27.50
C ASN A 117 -3.17 -8.41 -26.61
N VAL A 118 -3.34 -8.45 -25.28
CA VAL A 118 -2.25 -8.29 -24.30
C VAL A 118 -1.34 -9.53 -24.24
N LYS A 119 -1.89 -10.72 -24.54
CA LYS A 119 -1.16 -11.99 -24.69
C LYS A 119 -0.33 -12.35 -23.44
N ASP A 120 0.96 -12.64 -23.61
CA ASP A 120 1.91 -13.07 -22.59
C ASP A 120 2.25 -11.99 -21.56
N ARG A 121 1.75 -10.77 -21.75
CA ARG A 121 1.90 -9.66 -20.80
C ARG A 121 0.76 -9.57 -19.79
N ALA A 122 -0.29 -10.38 -19.93
CA ALA A 122 -1.43 -10.41 -19.02
C ALA A 122 -1.25 -11.47 -17.92
N LEU A 123 -1.89 -11.26 -16.77
CA LEU A 123 -2.08 -12.32 -15.79
C LEU A 123 -3.01 -13.39 -16.38
N PRO A 124 -2.64 -14.68 -16.36
CA PRO A 124 -3.49 -15.75 -16.84
C PRO A 124 -4.87 -15.75 -16.15
N LEU A 125 -5.94 -16.03 -16.88
CA LEU A 125 -7.30 -16.04 -16.35
C LEU A 125 -7.46 -17.05 -15.21
N GLU A 126 -6.73 -18.17 -15.29
CA GLU A 126 -6.69 -19.21 -14.27
C GLU A 126 -6.20 -18.65 -12.92
N MET A 127 -5.26 -17.71 -12.94
CA MET A 127 -4.78 -17.04 -11.72
C MET A 127 -5.82 -16.09 -11.13
N ILE A 128 -6.63 -15.45 -11.98
CA ILE A 128 -7.73 -14.58 -11.56
C ILE A 128 -8.83 -15.43 -10.92
N ALA A 129 -9.23 -16.53 -11.56
CA ALA A 129 -10.21 -17.48 -11.03
C ALA A 129 -9.76 -18.08 -9.68
N LEU A 130 -8.48 -18.47 -9.59
CA LEU A 130 -7.90 -19.00 -8.35
C LEU A 130 -7.92 -18.00 -7.20
N SER A 131 -7.83 -16.69 -7.47
CA SER A 131 -7.84 -15.64 -6.44
C SER A 131 -9.13 -15.57 -5.62
N VAL A 132 -10.23 -16.11 -6.18
CA VAL A 132 -11.53 -16.23 -5.53
C VAL A 132 -11.92 -17.68 -5.26
N HIS A 133 -10.96 -18.60 -5.38
CA HIS A 133 -11.15 -20.05 -5.22
C HIS A 133 -12.24 -20.62 -6.12
N ASP A 134 -12.36 -20.13 -7.35
CA ASP A 134 -13.31 -20.68 -8.31
C ASP A 134 -12.90 -22.12 -8.68
N GLN A 135 -13.87 -23.03 -8.57
CA GLN A 135 -13.73 -24.45 -8.91
C GLN A 135 -14.81 -24.90 -9.91
N SER A 136 -15.53 -23.96 -10.51
CA SER A 136 -16.55 -24.25 -11.50
C SER A 136 -15.92 -24.70 -12.82
N ASP A 137 -16.67 -25.52 -13.57
CA ASP A 137 -16.30 -25.91 -14.94
C ASP A 137 -16.62 -24.79 -15.96
N ASP A 138 -17.04 -23.61 -15.50
CA ASP A 138 -17.44 -22.49 -16.36
C ASP A 138 -16.23 -21.64 -16.81
N LEU A 139 -15.01 -21.96 -16.39
CA LEU A 139 -13.80 -21.19 -16.72
C LEU A 139 -13.58 -21.07 -18.23
N GLU A 140 -13.83 -22.13 -19.00
CA GLU A 140 -13.72 -22.10 -20.46
C GLU A 140 -14.71 -21.11 -21.09
N ARG A 141 -15.96 -21.10 -20.60
CA ARG A 141 -16.98 -20.16 -21.07
C ARG A 141 -16.66 -18.73 -20.66
N ALA A 142 -16.15 -18.55 -19.43
CA ALA A 142 -15.72 -17.25 -18.94
C ALA A 142 -14.54 -16.71 -19.76
N ALA A 143 -13.63 -17.57 -20.22
CA ALA A 143 -12.49 -17.20 -21.05
C ALA A 143 -12.91 -16.58 -22.38
N GLU A 144 -13.97 -17.09 -23.02
CA GLU A 144 -14.48 -16.52 -24.28
C GLU A 144 -14.96 -15.08 -24.12
N ILE A 145 -15.69 -14.81 -23.04
CA ILE A 145 -16.20 -13.46 -22.72
C ILE A 145 -15.04 -12.56 -22.31
N PHE A 146 -14.22 -13.02 -21.36
CA PHE A 146 -13.11 -12.26 -20.79
C PHE A 146 -12.07 -11.88 -21.84
N SER A 147 -11.83 -12.73 -22.84
CA SER A 147 -10.88 -12.47 -23.92
C SER A 147 -11.19 -11.21 -24.74
N ASN A 148 -12.45 -10.77 -24.75
CA ASN A 148 -12.90 -9.61 -25.53
C ASN A 148 -13.25 -8.38 -24.66
N LEU A 149 -13.03 -8.45 -23.35
CA LEU A 149 -13.05 -7.31 -22.42
C LEU A 149 -11.71 -6.58 -22.45
#